data_AF-A0A066XP98-F1
#
_entry.id   AF-A0A066XP98-F1
#
_cell.length_a   1.000
_cell.length_b   1.000
_cell.length_c   1.000
_cell.angle_alpha   90.00
_cell.angle_beta   90.00
_cell.angle_gamma   90.00
#
_symmetry.space_group_name_H-M   'P 1'
#
loop_
_entity.id
_entity.type
_entity.pdbx_description
1 polymer ?
#
loop_
_entity_poly.entity_id
_entity_poly.type
_entity_poly.pdbx_seq_one_letter_code
_entity_poly.pdbx_strand_id
1 'polypeptide(L)'
;MLARVHSLLSLVAMVASGDLAMAIPLESSSAFTTRDMDRPRFGNVPYGVDITHCTVNGKVALTFDDGPGEYTEKVLDTLEKNGNIKATFFLVGTNGQNGIANSAYTPLLKRMLDAGHQLGSHSWSHKDFNTISRDQQVEELVKNEEIFAKTLGLVPTYFRPPYTHCDSKCISTLNDLSYHVADYDLDTKDWVDGGANSKQTYSNAINSANPSSSSFIALAHDIHSFTVGGFVQYMIDIAKEKGFEFATVGECLGDPISNWYRDPKSGEPSGGKEEPKPTTTSKSVAPATSASASSALSEETKTAASATESETAKASEANQPQSENDGPTSTGASPPTATRTIDGGANIGIPVTPTGTTAASRPTSTNTVVEVNAASRAALSAGGALAGALAWAMMI
;
A
#
# COMPACT_ATOMS: atom_id res chain seq x y z
N MET A 1 95.41 -6.25 41.53
CA MET A 1 94.47 -5.22 42.05
C MET A 1 93.78 -4.59 40.86
N LEU A 2 92.45 -4.38 40.92
CA LEU A 2 91.56 -3.76 39.91
C LEU A 2 91.53 -4.48 38.53
N ALA A 3 90.45 -4.97 37.91
CA ALA A 3 88.98 -4.78 37.92
C ALA A 3 88.44 -4.03 36.68
N ARG A 4 87.31 -4.55 36.14
CA ARG A 4 86.38 -3.99 35.11
C ARG A 4 86.62 -4.27 33.61
N VAL A 5 86.22 -5.48 33.21
CA VAL A 5 85.19 -5.83 32.20
C VAL A 5 84.76 -4.76 31.16
N HIS A 6 85.09 -5.01 29.88
CA HIS A 6 84.22 -5.10 28.66
C HIS A 6 82.76 -4.55 28.68
N SER A 7 82.09 -4.08 27.61
CA SER A 7 82.38 -3.89 26.17
C SER A 7 81.23 -3.08 25.49
N LEU A 8 81.34 -2.84 24.16
CA LEU A 8 80.38 -2.27 23.18
C LEU A 8 80.08 -0.76 23.28
N LEU A 9 80.21 0.08 22.24
CA LEU A 9 80.01 -0.03 20.78
C LEU A 9 78.53 0.00 20.32
N SER A 10 78.00 1.19 20.02
CA SER A 10 77.53 1.54 18.67
C SER A 10 77.23 3.04 18.55
N LEU A 11 77.45 3.62 17.37
CA LEU A 11 77.31 5.05 17.09
C LEU A 11 75.98 5.30 16.36
N VAL A 12 75.13 6.18 16.87
CA VAL A 12 73.87 6.57 16.20
C VAL A 12 74.13 7.70 15.21
N ALA A 13 73.84 7.45 13.94
CA ALA A 13 73.73 8.47 12.91
C ALA A 13 72.54 8.13 12.00
N MET A 14 71.47 8.92 12.08
CA MET A 14 70.41 8.95 11.07
C MET A 14 70.38 10.33 10.44
N VAL A 15 70.67 10.38 9.14
CA VAL A 15 70.50 11.58 8.32
C VAL A 15 69.05 11.60 7.84
N ALA A 16 68.33 12.67 8.15
CA ALA A 16 66.98 12.87 7.65
C ALA A 16 67.02 13.28 6.17
N SER A 17 66.47 12.44 5.30
CA SER A 17 66.13 12.80 3.92
C SER A 17 64.71 13.35 3.89
N GLY A 18 64.53 14.54 3.33
CA GLY A 18 63.22 15.17 3.22
C GLY A 18 62.47 14.69 1.97
N ASP A 19 61.46 13.86 2.14
CA ASP A 19 60.45 13.63 1.11
C ASP A 19 59.33 14.66 1.25
N LEU A 20 59.20 15.53 0.25
CA LEU A 20 58.11 16.50 0.15
C LEU A 20 56.84 15.79 -0.33
N ALA A 21 56.20 15.04 0.56
CA ALA A 21 54.94 14.38 0.29
C ALA A 21 53.88 15.44 -0.10
N MET A 22 53.48 15.47 -1.37
CA MET A 22 52.27 16.20 -1.76
C MET A 22 51.09 15.57 -1.04
N ALA A 23 50.46 16.34 -0.15
CA ALA A 23 49.20 15.96 0.44
C ALA A 23 48.15 15.88 -0.68
N ILE A 24 47.84 14.65 -1.09
CA ILE A 24 46.65 14.37 -1.90
C ILE A 24 45.47 14.90 -1.07
N PRO A 25 44.64 15.82 -1.60
CA PRO A 25 43.42 16.20 -0.91
C PRO A 25 42.60 14.93 -0.71
N LEU A 26 42.30 14.60 0.55
CA LEU A 26 41.27 13.61 0.82
C LEU A 26 39.99 14.17 0.23
N GLU A 27 39.56 13.62 -0.92
CA GLU A 27 38.24 13.88 -1.46
C GLU A 27 37.24 13.50 -0.37
N SER A 28 36.69 14.52 0.28
CA SER A 28 35.55 14.35 1.16
C SER A 28 34.48 13.71 0.30
N SER A 29 34.20 12.42 0.50
CA SER A 29 33.07 11.76 -0.13
C SER A 29 31.82 12.51 0.32
N SER A 30 31.31 13.39 -0.54
CA SER A 30 30.05 14.08 -0.30
C SER A 30 29.02 12.99 -0.02
N ALA A 31 28.38 13.06 1.14
CA ALA A 31 27.36 12.10 1.49
C ALA A 31 26.33 12.10 0.34
N PHE A 32 26.02 10.90 -0.17
CA PHE A 32 25.02 10.77 -1.23
C PHE A 32 23.73 11.45 -0.77
N THR A 33 23.30 12.44 -1.53
CA THR A 33 22.06 13.16 -1.29
C THR A 33 21.29 13.32 -2.57
N THR A 34 19.98 13.17 -2.47
CA THR A 34 19.05 13.41 -3.58
C THR A 34 18.54 14.85 -3.61
N ARG A 35 18.99 15.72 -2.69
CA ARG A 35 18.55 17.13 -2.63
C ARG A 35 18.68 17.82 -3.99
N ASP A 36 19.86 17.70 -4.59
CA ASP A 36 20.21 18.33 -5.87
C ASP A 36 20.08 17.37 -7.07
N MET A 37 19.36 16.24 -6.90
CA MET A 37 19.07 15.29 -7.97
C MET A 37 18.15 15.93 -9.02
N ASP A 38 18.48 15.73 -10.30
CA ASP A 38 17.59 16.09 -11.41
C ASP A 38 16.23 15.38 -11.28
N ARG A 39 15.15 16.08 -11.63
CA ARG A 39 13.77 15.57 -11.49
C ARG A 39 12.97 15.79 -12.76
N PRO A 40 13.36 15.15 -13.90
CA PRO A 40 12.60 15.19 -15.13
C PRO A 40 11.18 14.65 -14.89
N ARG A 41 10.18 15.25 -15.55
CA ARG A 41 8.79 14.81 -15.48
C ARG A 41 8.50 13.88 -16.65
N PHE A 42 7.87 12.75 -16.37
CA PHE A 42 7.58 11.70 -17.34
C PHE A 42 6.25 11.02 -17.02
N GLY A 43 5.72 10.24 -17.95
CA GLY A 43 4.36 9.70 -17.85
C GLY A 43 3.28 10.78 -18.04
N ASN A 44 2.01 10.38 -17.82
CA ASN A 44 0.85 11.26 -17.99
C ASN A 44 0.13 11.58 -16.66
N VAL A 45 0.55 10.96 -15.55
CA VAL A 45 0.00 11.24 -14.22
C VAL A 45 0.48 12.62 -13.75
N PRO A 46 -0.40 13.48 -13.21
CA PRO A 46 0.00 14.82 -12.78
C PRO A 46 0.96 14.77 -11.59
N TYR A 47 1.84 15.77 -11.52
CA TYR A 47 2.73 16.02 -10.40
C TYR A 47 2.18 17.19 -9.57
N GLY A 48 2.26 17.12 -8.24
CA GLY A 48 1.76 18.19 -7.36
C GLY A 48 0.27 18.47 -7.51
N VAL A 49 -0.54 17.42 -7.62
CA VAL A 49 -2.02 17.47 -7.63
C VAL A 49 -2.51 16.28 -6.82
N ASP A 50 -3.51 16.47 -5.96
CA ASP A 50 -4.12 15.39 -5.17
C ASP A 50 -4.87 14.41 -6.06
N ILE A 51 -4.41 13.16 -6.07
CA ILE A 51 -4.99 12.05 -6.82
C ILE A 51 -5.76 11.16 -5.85
N THR A 52 -7.07 11.32 -5.80
CA THR A 52 -7.97 10.59 -4.88
C THR A 52 -8.53 9.29 -5.46
N HIS A 53 -8.61 9.17 -6.78
CA HIS A 53 -9.34 8.11 -7.47
C HIS A 53 -8.54 7.55 -8.65
N CYS A 54 -8.81 6.30 -9.02
CA CYS A 54 -8.23 5.66 -10.19
C CYS A 54 -8.76 6.30 -11.48
N THR A 55 -7.99 6.26 -12.57
CA THR A 55 -8.49 6.58 -13.93
C THR A 55 -9.04 5.34 -14.64
N VAL A 56 -8.71 4.15 -14.15
CA VAL A 56 -9.17 2.86 -14.67
C VAL A 56 -10.32 2.33 -13.80
N ASN A 57 -11.53 2.28 -14.37
CA ASN A 57 -12.71 1.68 -13.73
C ASN A 57 -12.50 0.19 -13.43
N GLY A 58 -13.23 -0.33 -12.45
CA GLY A 58 -13.20 -1.73 -12.05
C GLY A 58 -11.99 -2.10 -11.19
N LYS A 59 -11.15 -1.12 -10.82
CA LYS A 59 -9.96 -1.33 -9.99
C LYS A 59 -10.16 -0.87 -8.55
N VAL A 60 -9.69 -1.68 -7.61
CA VAL A 60 -9.42 -1.29 -6.22
C VAL A 60 -7.91 -1.33 -5.99
N ALA A 61 -7.30 -0.18 -5.78
CA ALA A 61 -5.93 -0.07 -5.31
C ALA A 61 -5.93 -0.17 -3.78
N LEU A 62 -5.54 -1.33 -3.24
CA LEU A 62 -5.27 -1.48 -1.81
C LEU A 62 -3.95 -0.76 -1.49
N THR A 63 -4.00 0.16 -0.54
CA THR A 63 -2.84 0.95 -0.12
C THR A 63 -2.60 0.84 1.38
N PHE A 64 -1.34 0.73 1.77
CA PHE A 64 -0.90 0.55 3.16
C PHE A 64 0.14 1.60 3.54
N ASP A 65 -0.15 2.37 4.57
CA ASP A 65 0.71 3.45 5.06
C ASP A 65 1.48 3.03 6.34
N ASP A 66 2.44 3.87 6.76
CA ASP A 66 3.29 3.73 7.96
C ASP A 66 4.28 2.56 8.03
N GLY A 67 4.20 1.60 7.11
CA GLY A 67 5.11 0.46 7.05
C GLY A 67 6.56 0.78 6.61
N PRO A 68 7.44 -0.23 6.59
CA PRO A 68 7.21 -1.59 7.07
C PRO A 68 7.24 -1.69 8.60
N GLY A 69 6.46 -2.62 9.14
CA GLY A 69 6.39 -2.96 10.56
C GLY A 69 6.35 -4.48 10.79
N GLU A 70 6.09 -4.89 12.04
CA GLU A 70 6.12 -6.31 12.45
C GLU A 70 5.08 -7.20 11.73
N TYR A 71 3.96 -6.63 11.26
CA TYR A 71 2.88 -7.39 10.62
C TYR A 71 2.94 -7.38 9.07
N THR A 72 3.76 -6.54 8.47
CA THR A 72 3.82 -6.32 7.01
C THR A 72 4.03 -7.61 6.21
N GLU A 73 4.91 -8.50 6.66
CA GLU A 73 5.17 -9.82 6.05
C GLU A 73 3.88 -10.65 5.89
N LYS A 74 2.98 -10.58 6.88
CA LYS A 74 1.70 -11.29 6.87
C LYS A 74 0.68 -10.65 5.92
N VAL A 75 0.79 -9.35 5.62
CA VAL A 75 0.00 -8.71 4.54
C VAL A 75 0.45 -9.26 3.18
N LEU A 76 1.76 -9.32 2.91
CA LEU A 76 2.29 -9.89 1.66
C LEU A 76 1.86 -11.34 1.47
N ASP A 77 1.97 -12.15 2.51
CA ASP A 77 1.45 -13.53 2.55
C ASP A 77 -0.02 -13.63 2.18
N THR A 78 -0.87 -12.73 2.67
CA THR A 78 -2.30 -12.71 2.34
C THR A 78 -2.53 -12.32 0.88
N LEU A 79 -1.82 -11.32 0.37
CA LEU A 79 -1.91 -10.87 -1.02
C LEU A 79 -1.44 -11.97 -2.01
N GLU A 80 -0.34 -12.65 -1.69
CA GLU A 80 0.22 -13.78 -2.44
C GLU A 80 -0.79 -14.95 -2.53
N LYS A 81 -1.25 -15.44 -1.37
CA LYS A 81 -2.22 -16.56 -1.26
C LYS A 81 -3.54 -16.29 -1.99
N ASN A 82 -3.90 -15.03 -2.20
CA ASN A 82 -5.13 -14.63 -2.89
C ASN A 82 -4.99 -14.46 -4.41
N GLY A 83 -3.93 -15.00 -5.01
CA GLY A 83 -3.67 -14.95 -6.44
C GLY A 83 -2.65 -13.89 -6.85
N ASN A 84 -1.63 -13.67 -6.02
CA ASN A 84 -0.54 -12.72 -6.26
C ASN A 84 -1.02 -11.26 -6.44
N ILE A 85 -2.03 -10.85 -5.66
CA ILE A 85 -2.63 -9.52 -5.70
C ILE A 85 -1.56 -8.45 -5.49
N LYS A 86 -1.56 -7.41 -6.34
CA LYS A 86 -0.67 -6.25 -6.18
C LYS A 86 -1.34 -5.19 -5.31
N ALA A 87 -0.52 -4.42 -4.61
CA ALA A 87 -0.90 -3.39 -3.66
C ALA A 87 0.19 -2.32 -3.63
N THR A 88 -0.11 -1.16 -3.02
CA THR A 88 0.85 -0.07 -2.87
C THR A 88 1.18 0.14 -1.41
N PHE A 89 2.46 0.28 -1.06
CA PHE A 89 2.89 0.56 0.30
C PHE A 89 3.55 1.94 0.33
N PHE A 90 3.00 2.88 1.11
CA PHE A 90 3.60 4.20 1.32
C PHE A 90 4.46 4.13 2.57
N LEU A 91 5.79 4.09 2.36
CA LEU A 91 6.74 3.72 3.40
C LEU A 91 7.38 4.94 4.06
N VAL A 92 7.43 4.90 5.39
CA VAL A 92 8.14 5.90 6.21
C VAL A 92 9.62 5.56 6.34
N GLY A 93 10.45 6.57 6.54
CA GLY A 93 11.86 6.38 6.88
C GLY A 93 12.02 5.74 8.26
N THR A 94 11.40 6.35 9.27
CA THR A 94 11.37 5.91 10.67
C THR A 94 10.12 6.46 11.36
N ASN A 95 9.27 5.58 11.89
CA ASN A 95 8.12 5.95 12.73
C ASN A 95 8.06 4.98 13.92
N GLY A 96 8.63 5.39 15.06
CA GLY A 96 8.86 4.52 16.21
C GLY A 96 9.80 3.35 15.87
N GLN A 97 9.26 2.13 15.83
CA GLN A 97 10.00 0.91 15.46
C GLN A 97 9.83 0.51 13.98
N ASN A 98 8.95 1.22 13.25
CA ASN A 98 8.62 0.97 11.86
C ASN A 98 9.48 1.85 10.93
N GLY A 99 9.52 1.49 9.65
CA GLY A 99 10.17 2.27 8.61
C GLY A 99 11.44 1.67 8.03
N ILE A 100 11.78 2.09 6.81
CA ILE A 100 12.82 1.50 5.97
C ILE A 100 14.26 1.77 6.42
N ALA A 101 14.47 2.69 7.37
CA ALA A 101 15.76 2.88 8.02
C ALA A 101 16.18 1.68 8.90
N ASN A 102 15.22 0.85 9.35
CA ASN A 102 15.51 -0.40 10.03
C ASN A 102 15.94 -1.46 9.01
N SER A 103 17.24 -1.74 8.96
CA SER A 103 17.84 -2.67 8.00
C SER A 103 17.30 -4.10 8.07
N ALA A 104 16.67 -4.51 9.18
CA ALA A 104 15.98 -5.80 9.30
C ALA A 104 14.87 -5.97 8.27
N TYR A 105 14.22 -4.89 7.82
CA TYR A 105 13.19 -4.93 6.78
C TYR A 105 13.74 -4.95 5.35
N THR A 106 15.06 -4.86 5.13
CA THR A 106 15.64 -4.89 3.77
C THR A 106 15.20 -6.10 2.91
N PRO A 107 15.12 -7.34 3.44
CA PRO A 107 14.64 -8.49 2.67
C PRO A 107 13.15 -8.38 2.32
N LEU A 108 12.34 -7.87 3.24
CA LEU A 108 10.90 -7.64 3.09
C LEU A 108 10.60 -6.61 1.99
N LEU A 109 11.36 -5.51 1.95
CA LEU A 109 11.25 -4.50 0.91
C LEU A 109 11.63 -5.03 -0.49
N LYS A 110 12.60 -5.94 -0.56
CA LYS A 110 12.94 -6.64 -1.81
C LYS A 110 11.85 -7.62 -2.22
N ARG A 111 11.27 -8.38 -1.28
CA ARG A 111 10.09 -9.22 -1.51
C ARG A 111 8.94 -8.41 -2.10
N MET A 112 8.68 -7.19 -1.60
CA MET A 112 7.64 -6.31 -2.16
C MET A 112 7.88 -5.99 -3.63
N LEU A 113 9.08 -5.55 -4.00
CA LEU A 113 9.43 -5.22 -5.39
C LEU A 113 9.42 -6.45 -6.30
N ASP A 114 10.02 -7.57 -5.88
CA ASP A 114 10.09 -8.79 -6.67
C ASP A 114 8.70 -9.45 -6.84
N ALA A 115 7.79 -9.27 -5.88
CA ALA A 115 6.38 -9.66 -6.00
C ALA A 115 5.52 -8.64 -6.77
N GLY A 116 6.09 -7.54 -7.27
CA GLY A 116 5.40 -6.56 -8.12
C GLY A 116 4.49 -5.56 -7.38
N HIS A 117 4.69 -5.36 -6.08
CA HIS A 117 4.02 -4.28 -5.35
C HIS A 117 4.67 -2.93 -5.67
N GLN A 118 3.89 -1.85 -5.59
CA GLN A 118 4.40 -0.49 -5.72
C GLN A 118 4.84 0.04 -4.35
N LEU A 119 5.99 0.71 -4.29
CA LEU A 119 6.48 1.38 -3.09
C LEU A 119 6.46 2.89 -3.29
N GLY A 120 5.64 3.59 -2.51
CA GLY A 120 5.59 5.04 -2.43
C GLY A 120 6.36 5.58 -1.22
N SER A 121 6.66 6.88 -1.22
CA SER A 121 7.23 7.57 -0.07
C SER A 121 6.12 8.08 0.86
N HIS A 122 6.30 7.96 2.18
CA HIS A 122 5.40 8.51 3.21
C HIS A 122 6.14 9.44 4.18
N SER A 123 7.15 10.15 3.68
CA SER A 123 8.08 11.03 4.41
C SER A 123 9.06 10.27 5.33
N TRP A 124 10.11 10.95 5.77
CA TRP A 124 11.11 10.37 6.65
C TRP A 124 10.56 10.06 8.05
N SER A 125 9.84 10.97 8.68
CA SER A 125 9.43 10.87 10.10
C SER A 125 7.95 11.13 10.39
N HIS A 126 7.08 10.96 9.39
CA HIS A 126 5.61 11.07 9.50
C HIS A 126 5.14 12.40 10.12
N LYS A 127 5.77 13.52 9.74
CA LYS A 127 5.35 14.87 10.17
C LYS A 127 4.18 15.36 9.32
N ASP A 128 3.26 16.09 9.94
CA ASP A 128 2.22 16.82 9.19
C ASP A 128 2.86 17.95 8.36
N PHE A 129 2.80 17.83 7.03
CA PHE A 129 3.45 18.76 6.10
C PHE A 129 2.87 20.19 6.18
N ASN A 130 1.63 20.37 6.65
CA ASN A 130 1.05 21.69 6.83
C ASN A 130 1.67 22.42 8.03
N THR A 131 2.09 21.69 9.06
CA THR A 131 2.65 22.27 10.30
C THR A 131 4.12 22.68 10.21
N ILE A 132 4.88 22.12 9.27
CA ILE A 132 6.32 22.35 9.11
C ILE A 132 6.67 23.37 8.02
N SER A 133 7.91 23.87 8.02
CA SER A 133 8.42 24.78 6.99
C SER A 133 8.67 24.03 5.66
N ARG A 134 8.75 24.77 4.55
CA ARG A 134 9.10 24.18 3.25
C ARG A 134 10.47 23.48 3.27
N ASP A 135 11.47 24.05 3.92
CA ASP A 135 12.79 23.40 4.02
C ASP A 135 12.71 22.07 4.79
N GLN A 136 11.86 22.00 5.82
CA GLN A 136 11.58 20.76 6.55
C GLN A 136 10.80 19.76 5.68
N GLN A 137 9.80 20.18 4.90
CA GLN A 137 9.12 19.30 3.92
C GLN A 137 10.13 18.69 2.94
N VAL A 138 11.04 19.49 2.39
CA VAL A 138 12.12 19.02 1.49
C VAL A 138 13.06 18.06 2.22
N GLU A 139 13.45 18.35 3.46
CA GLU A 139 14.30 17.47 4.28
C GLU A 139 13.63 16.11 4.57
N GLU A 140 12.33 16.11 4.88
CA GLU A 140 11.54 14.88 5.10
C GLU A 140 11.39 14.03 3.82
N LEU A 141 11.31 14.66 2.64
CA LEU A 141 11.29 13.96 1.35
C LEU A 141 12.67 13.39 1.03
N VAL A 142 13.69 14.24 0.98
CA VAL A 142 15.07 13.91 0.60
C VAL A 142 15.66 12.80 1.47
N LYS A 143 15.48 12.84 2.80
CA LYS A 143 15.95 11.75 3.67
C LYS A 143 15.27 10.41 3.35
N ASN A 144 14.00 10.43 2.95
CA ASN A 144 13.30 9.21 2.55
C ASN A 144 13.79 8.72 1.18
N GLU A 145 13.94 9.62 0.20
CA GLU A 145 14.58 9.33 -1.10
C GLU A 145 15.97 8.67 -0.91
N GLU A 146 16.79 9.20 -0.01
CA GLU A 146 18.15 8.70 0.28
C GLU A 146 18.18 7.28 0.85
N ILE A 147 17.28 6.94 1.78
CA ILE A 147 17.21 5.57 2.32
C ILE A 147 16.57 4.59 1.32
N PHE A 148 15.63 5.04 0.50
CA PHE A 148 15.10 4.27 -0.64
C PHE A 148 16.23 3.93 -1.63
N ALA A 149 17.01 4.94 -2.04
CA ALA A 149 18.15 4.77 -2.95
C ALA A 149 19.22 3.83 -2.37
N LYS A 150 19.55 3.98 -1.08
CA LYS A 150 20.53 3.13 -0.38
C LYS A 150 20.08 1.67 -0.25
N THR A 151 18.78 1.43 -0.06
CA THR A 151 18.25 0.10 0.30
C THR A 151 17.81 -0.69 -0.93
N LEU A 152 17.25 -0.01 -1.93
CA LEU A 152 16.60 -0.59 -3.10
C LEU A 152 17.18 -0.12 -4.44
N GLY A 153 18.06 0.89 -4.46
CA GLY A 153 18.67 1.40 -5.69
C GLY A 153 17.75 2.28 -6.54
N LEU A 154 16.63 2.74 -5.98
CA LEU A 154 15.59 3.51 -6.68
C LEU A 154 15.02 4.61 -5.76
N VAL A 155 14.32 5.60 -6.34
CA VAL A 155 13.64 6.67 -5.61
C VAL A 155 12.17 6.75 -6.06
N PRO A 156 11.15 6.62 -5.19
CA PRO A 156 9.74 6.69 -5.59
C PRO A 156 9.36 8.02 -6.24
N THR A 157 8.53 7.98 -7.28
CA THR A 157 7.84 9.17 -7.85
C THR A 157 6.48 9.43 -7.19
N TYR A 158 5.95 8.47 -6.44
CA TYR A 158 4.68 8.56 -5.72
C TYR A 158 4.92 8.88 -4.24
N PHE A 159 4.16 9.83 -3.73
CA PHE A 159 4.17 10.23 -2.32
C PHE A 159 2.75 10.38 -1.80
N ARG A 160 2.51 9.92 -0.57
CA ARG A 160 1.31 10.24 0.18
C ARG A 160 1.68 11.15 1.36
N PRO A 161 1.06 12.33 1.53
CA PRO A 161 1.28 13.16 2.69
C PRO A 161 0.81 12.47 3.98
N PRO A 162 1.61 12.46 5.06
CA PRO A 162 1.15 12.07 6.39
C PRO A 162 -0.17 12.75 6.77
N TYR A 163 -1.08 11.99 7.40
CA TYR A 163 -2.45 12.42 7.73
C TYR A 163 -3.32 12.84 6.53
N THR A 164 -2.85 12.66 5.28
CA THR A 164 -3.42 13.26 4.06
C THR A 164 -3.62 14.78 4.16
N HIS A 165 -2.75 15.43 4.93
CA HIS A 165 -2.75 16.87 5.14
C HIS A 165 -1.72 17.53 4.22
N CYS A 166 -2.20 18.15 3.13
CA CYS A 166 -1.35 18.87 2.19
C CYS A 166 -2.05 20.13 1.65
N ASP A 167 -1.66 21.30 2.17
CA ASP A 167 -2.09 22.62 1.74
C ASP A 167 -1.35 23.06 0.46
N SER A 168 -1.67 24.24 -0.07
CA SER A 168 -1.02 24.77 -1.28
C SER A 168 0.51 24.93 -1.17
N LYS A 169 1.06 25.10 0.05
CA LYS A 169 2.50 25.13 0.31
C LYS A 169 3.09 23.72 0.21
N CYS A 170 2.45 22.72 0.83
CA CYS A 170 2.81 21.32 0.70
C CYS A 170 2.74 20.85 -0.76
N ILE A 171 1.63 21.13 -1.45
CA ILE A 171 1.42 20.77 -2.87
C ILE A 171 2.47 21.44 -3.76
N SER A 172 2.80 22.72 -3.53
CA SER A 172 3.88 23.39 -4.25
C SER A 172 5.24 22.72 -4.04
N THR A 173 5.58 22.30 -2.82
CA THR A 173 6.83 21.58 -2.57
C THR A 173 6.86 20.22 -3.27
N LEU A 174 5.76 19.47 -3.27
CA LEU A 174 5.64 18.18 -3.96
C LEU A 174 5.66 18.32 -5.49
N ASN A 175 5.05 19.40 -6.03
CA ASN A 175 5.19 19.78 -7.43
C ASN A 175 6.67 20.00 -7.78
N ASP A 176 7.39 20.77 -6.97
CA ASP A 176 8.76 21.18 -7.29
C ASP A 176 9.75 20.01 -7.17
N LEU A 177 9.52 19.08 -6.24
CA LEU A 177 10.23 17.79 -6.17
C LEU A 177 9.67 16.72 -7.14
N SER A 178 8.70 17.09 -7.99
CA SER A 178 8.07 16.22 -9.00
C SER A 178 7.63 14.86 -8.43
N TYR A 179 6.76 14.95 -7.42
CA TYR A 179 5.99 13.84 -6.86
C TYR A 179 4.55 13.81 -7.37
N HIS A 180 4.04 12.62 -7.66
CA HIS A 180 2.60 12.33 -7.77
C HIS A 180 2.03 12.25 -6.35
N VAL A 181 0.99 13.04 -6.04
CA VAL A 181 0.42 13.11 -4.69
C VAL A 181 -0.76 12.14 -4.62
N ALA A 182 -0.56 10.99 -3.98
CA ALA A 182 -1.56 9.94 -3.88
C ALA A 182 -2.37 10.09 -2.58
N ASP A 183 -3.62 10.51 -2.70
CA ASP A 183 -4.61 10.54 -1.62
C ASP A 183 -5.45 9.23 -1.69
N TYR A 184 -6.70 9.26 -1.20
CA TYR A 184 -7.66 8.16 -1.30
C TYR A 184 -9.09 8.67 -1.55
N ASP A 185 -9.98 7.77 -1.97
CA ASP A 185 -11.44 7.98 -2.02
C ASP A 185 -12.20 6.99 -1.12
N LEU A 186 -11.51 5.98 -0.56
CA LEU A 186 -12.04 5.03 0.42
C LEU A 186 -11.11 4.95 1.65
N ASP A 187 -11.47 5.66 2.71
CA ASP A 187 -10.83 5.54 4.03
C ASP A 187 -11.46 4.39 4.83
N THR A 188 -10.66 3.38 5.20
CA THR A 188 -11.18 2.25 5.99
C THR A 188 -11.34 2.55 7.48
N LYS A 189 -10.73 3.62 8.00
CA LYS A 189 -10.69 3.94 9.44
C LYS A 189 -10.18 2.80 10.32
N ASP A 190 -9.27 1.97 9.81
CA ASP A 190 -8.69 0.80 10.52
C ASP A 190 -7.88 1.18 11.79
N TRP A 191 -7.38 2.40 11.83
CA TRP A 191 -6.73 3.02 12.99
C TRP A 191 -7.72 3.54 14.07
N VAL A 192 -9.01 3.69 13.77
CA VAL A 192 -10.00 4.25 14.70
C VAL A 192 -10.64 3.14 15.54
N ASP A 193 -10.64 3.30 16.87
CA ASP A 193 -11.27 2.38 17.83
C ASP A 193 -10.89 0.89 17.61
N GLY A 194 -9.63 0.65 17.20
CA GLY A 194 -9.13 -0.70 16.88
C GLY A 194 -9.76 -1.33 15.63
N GLY A 195 -10.26 -0.52 14.69
CA GLY A 195 -10.87 -0.95 13.44
C GLY A 195 -12.32 -1.43 13.56
N ALA A 196 -12.99 -1.12 14.66
CA ALA A 196 -14.33 -1.64 15.00
C ALA A 196 -15.37 -1.48 13.87
N ASN A 197 -15.29 -0.39 13.10
CA ASN A 197 -16.23 -0.08 12.02
C ASN A 197 -15.67 -0.37 10.61
N SER A 198 -14.40 -0.74 10.45
CA SER A 198 -13.70 -0.73 9.15
C SER A 198 -14.25 -1.73 8.14
N LYS A 199 -14.69 -2.91 8.61
CA LYS A 199 -15.40 -3.88 7.77
C LYS A 199 -16.71 -3.31 7.21
N GLN A 200 -17.47 -2.59 8.02
CA GLN A 200 -18.72 -1.96 7.58
C GLN A 200 -18.45 -0.79 6.63
N THR A 201 -17.45 0.05 6.93
CA THR A 201 -17.05 1.18 6.09
C THR A 201 -16.62 0.71 4.69
N TYR A 202 -15.71 -0.26 4.62
CA TYR A 202 -15.23 -0.81 3.35
C TYR A 202 -16.35 -1.48 2.55
N SER A 203 -17.13 -2.37 3.19
CA SER A 203 -18.19 -3.10 2.47
C SER A 203 -19.34 -2.19 2.02
N ASN A 204 -19.68 -1.12 2.76
CA ASN A 204 -20.65 -0.13 2.31
C ASN A 204 -20.20 0.56 1.00
N ALA A 205 -18.93 0.99 0.94
CA ALA A 205 -18.37 1.64 -0.25
C ALA A 205 -18.34 0.68 -1.45
N ILE A 206 -17.77 -0.52 -1.29
CA ILE A 206 -17.68 -1.51 -2.37
C ILE A 206 -19.08 -1.97 -2.83
N ASN A 207 -19.98 -2.31 -1.91
CA ASN A 207 -21.29 -2.88 -2.28
C ASN A 207 -22.25 -1.86 -2.92
N SER A 208 -22.11 -0.57 -2.61
CA SER A 208 -22.90 0.50 -3.25
C SER A 208 -22.37 0.92 -4.63
N ALA A 209 -21.10 0.64 -4.93
CA ALA A 209 -20.47 0.96 -6.21
C ALA A 209 -20.88 0.03 -7.37
N ASN A 210 -20.44 0.37 -8.59
CA ASN A 210 -20.57 -0.48 -9.77
C ASN A 210 -19.20 -0.58 -10.49
N PRO A 211 -18.56 -1.76 -10.56
CA PRO A 211 -17.23 -1.92 -11.18
C PRO A 211 -17.12 -1.36 -12.60
N SER A 212 -18.20 -1.31 -13.41
CA SER A 212 -18.12 -0.75 -14.77
C SER A 212 -17.88 0.78 -14.80
N SER A 213 -18.18 1.48 -13.70
CA SER A 213 -18.22 2.94 -13.60
C SER A 213 -17.59 3.50 -12.31
N SER A 214 -16.96 2.64 -11.52
CA SER A 214 -16.39 2.99 -10.21
C SER A 214 -15.02 2.33 -10.07
N SER A 215 -14.21 2.92 -9.22
CA SER A 215 -12.90 2.44 -8.81
C SER A 215 -12.60 3.03 -7.43
N PHE A 216 -11.57 2.53 -6.74
CA PHE A 216 -11.19 3.05 -5.43
C PHE A 216 -9.67 3.02 -5.23
N ILE A 217 -9.15 4.05 -4.56
CA ILE A 217 -7.87 4.01 -3.85
C ILE A 217 -8.21 3.88 -2.35
N ALA A 218 -7.94 2.71 -1.77
CA ALA A 218 -8.35 2.36 -0.42
C ALA A 218 -7.19 2.51 0.57
N LEU A 219 -7.36 3.34 1.61
CA LEU A 219 -6.39 3.53 2.69
C LEU A 219 -6.60 2.51 3.82
N ALA A 220 -5.51 1.84 4.20
CA ALA A 220 -5.33 1.10 5.45
C ALA A 220 -3.87 1.24 5.93
N HIS A 221 -3.53 0.65 7.08
CA HIS A 221 -2.20 0.73 7.69
C HIS A 221 -1.73 -0.68 8.07
N ASP A 222 -0.64 -1.16 7.48
CA ASP A 222 -0.15 -2.53 7.72
C ASP A 222 0.56 -2.71 9.07
N ILE A 223 0.78 -1.60 9.79
CA ILE A 223 1.30 -1.57 11.16
C ILE A 223 0.25 -1.91 12.23
N HIS A 224 -1.02 -2.13 11.86
CA HIS A 224 -2.10 -2.43 12.81
C HIS A 224 -2.46 -3.92 12.86
N SER A 225 -2.46 -4.48 14.08
CA SER A 225 -2.77 -5.89 14.33
C SER A 225 -4.20 -6.28 13.92
N PHE A 226 -5.16 -5.34 13.98
CA PHE A 226 -6.51 -5.53 13.41
C PHE A 226 -6.48 -5.72 11.89
N THR A 227 -5.77 -4.83 11.19
CA THR A 227 -5.71 -4.79 9.72
C THR A 227 -5.18 -6.13 9.19
N VAL A 228 -4.07 -6.59 9.77
CA VAL A 228 -3.44 -7.87 9.44
C VAL A 228 -4.09 -9.07 10.18
N GLY A 229 -5.02 -8.80 11.09
CA GLY A 229 -5.86 -9.76 11.83
C GLY A 229 -7.02 -10.36 11.02
N GLY A 230 -6.98 -10.22 9.69
CA GLY A 230 -8.00 -10.74 8.76
C GLY A 230 -8.85 -9.66 8.10
N PHE A 231 -8.60 -8.37 8.35
CA PHE A 231 -9.27 -7.30 7.60
C PHE A 231 -8.77 -7.21 6.15
N VAL A 232 -7.47 -7.43 5.89
CA VAL A 232 -6.95 -7.54 4.49
C VAL A 232 -7.66 -8.64 3.69
N GLN A 233 -7.85 -9.84 4.27
CA GLN A 233 -8.61 -10.92 3.61
C GLN A 233 -10.05 -10.49 3.32
N TYR A 234 -10.73 -9.88 4.31
CA TYR A 234 -12.08 -9.38 4.16
C TYR A 234 -12.21 -8.32 3.04
N MET A 235 -11.24 -7.40 2.94
CA MET A 235 -11.22 -6.42 1.84
C MET A 235 -11.11 -7.12 0.47
N ILE A 236 -10.24 -8.12 0.38
CA ILE A 236 -10.06 -8.91 -0.85
C ILE A 236 -11.35 -9.63 -1.24
N ASP A 237 -11.99 -10.31 -0.29
CA ASP A 237 -13.19 -11.13 -0.54
C ASP A 237 -14.36 -10.27 -1.04
N ILE A 238 -14.64 -9.16 -0.35
CA ILE A 238 -15.77 -8.27 -0.69
C ILE A 238 -15.57 -7.60 -2.06
N ALA A 239 -14.35 -7.16 -2.40
CA ALA A 239 -14.08 -6.60 -3.72
C ALA A 239 -14.18 -7.65 -4.84
N LYS A 240 -13.69 -8.88 -4.62
CA LYS A 240 -13.85 -9.99 -5.58
C LYS A 240 -15.31 -10.40 -5.78
N GLU A 241 -16.08 -10.55 -4.70
CA GLU A 241 -17.51 -10.89 -4.75
C GLU A 241 -18.29 -9.85 -5.57
N LYS A 242 -17.94 -8.57 -5.42
CA LYS A 242 -18.53 -7.46 -6.16
C LYS A 242 -18.07 -7.36 -7.63
N GLY A 243 -16.99 -8.04 -8.00
CA GLY A 243 -16.43 -8.03 -9.36
C GLY A 243 -15.41 -6.92 -9.63
N PHE A 244 -14.75 -6.39 -8.60
CA PHE A 244 -13.57 -5.53 -8.75
C PHE A 244 -12.29 -6.37 -8.92
N GLU A 245 -11.36 -5.85 -9.71
CA GLU A 245 -9.98 -6.33 -9.80
C GLU A 245 -9.05 -5.46 -8.96
N PHE A 246 -7.89 -5.99 -8.57
CA PHE A 246 -6.89 -5.22 -7.83
C PHE A 246 -5.84 -4.62 -8.76
N ALA A 247 -5.19 -3.56 -8.26
CA ALA A 247 -4.12 -2.84 -8.92
C ALA A 247 -3.20 -2.18 -7.88
N THR A 248 -1.98 -1.86 -8.28
CA THR A 248 -1.20 -0.78 -7.66
C THR A 248 -1.82 0.59 -7.99
N VAL A 249 -1.39 1.66 -7.30
CA VAL A 249 -1.83 3.03 -7.62
C VAL A 249 -1.34 3.44 -9.02
N GLY A 250 -0.14 3.05 -9.42
CA GLY A 250 0.37 3.26 -10.78
C GLY A 250 -0.51 2.59 -11.84
N GLU A 251 -0.80 1.30 -11.69
CA GLU A 251 -1.70 0.56 -12.61
C GLU A 251 -3.12 1.14 -12.64
N CYS A 252 -3.68 1.58 -11.50
CA CYS A 252 -5.03 2.13 -11.45
C CYS A 252 -5.13 3.53 -12.09
N LEU A 253 -3.99 4.23 -12.22
CA LEU A 253 -3.86 5.51 -12.94
C LEU A 253 -3.41 5.34 -14.39
N GLY A 254 -3.14 4.10 -14.85
CA GLY A 254 -2.65 3.80 -16.19
C GLY A 254 -1.16 4.16 -16.41
N ASP A 255 -0.39 4.29 -15.33
CA ASP A 255 1.04 4.62 -15.37
C ASP A 255 1.91 3.35 -15.41
N PRO A 256 2.72 3.13 -16.45
CA PRO A 256 3.55 1.94 -16.55
C PRO A 256 4.63 1.88 -15.47
N ILE A 257 5.01 0.67 -15.05
CA ILE A 257 5.97 0.42 -13.96
C ILE A 257 7.34 1.09 -14.16
N SER A 258 7.70 1.45 -15.39
CA SER A 258 8.88 2.26 -15.71
C SER A 258 8.90 3.61 -14.98
N ASN A 259 7.72 4.19 -14.70
CA ASN A 259 7.53 5.56 -14.23
C ASN A 259 7.34 5.68 -12.71
N TRP A 260 7.23 4.57 -11.98
CA TRP A 260 6.97 4.64 -10.53
C TRP A 260 8.21 5.05 -9.71
N TYR A 261 9.38 5.05 -10.35
CA TYR A 261 10.67 5.24 -9.70
C TYR A 261 11.64 6.02 -10.58
N ARG A 262 12.57 6.74 -9.95
CA ARG A 262 13.74 7.39 -10.55
C ARG A 262 15.01 6.61 -10.25
N ASP A 263 15.94 6.58 -11.18
CA ASP A 263 17.32 6.19 -10.89
C ASP A 263 17.97 7.27 -10.00
N PRO A 264 18.59 6.92 -8.86
CA PRO A 264 19.10 7.87 -7.88
C PRO A 264 20.31 8.70 -8.34
N LYS A 265 20.88 8.43 -9.52
CA LYS A 265 22.05 9.16 -10.06
C LYS A 265 21.68 10.11 -11.18
N SER A 266 20.66 9.78 -11.95
CA SER A 266 20.24 10.50 -13.16
C SER A 266 18.87 11.16 -13.05
N GLY A 267 18.02 10.76 -12.10
CA GLY A 267 16.66 11.30 -11.94
C GLY A 267 15.63 10.79 -12.96
N GLU A 268 16.11 10.15 -14.02
CA GLU A 268 15.36 9.51 -15.11
C GLU A 268 14.59 8.26 -14.63
N PRO A 269 13.59 7.79 -15.39
CA PRO A 269 12.81 6.59 -15.05
C PRO A 269 13.70 5.38 -14.76
N SER A 270 13.55 4.76 -13.58
CA SER A 270 14.43 3.66 -13.13
C SER A 270 14.14 2.30 -13.81
N GLY A 271 13.12 2.24 -14.68
CA GLY A 271 12.81 1.06 -15.48
C GLY A 271 12.49 -0.18 -14.64
N GLY A 272 11.29 -0.24 -14.05
CA GLY A 272 10.79 -1.50 -13.50
C GLY A 272 10.85 -2.61 -14.55
N LYS A 273 11.21 -3.83 -14.12
CA LYS A 273 11.21 -5.01 -15.01
C LYS A 273 9.80 -5.21 -15.55
N GLU A 274 9.53 -4.81 -16.79
CA GLU A 274 8.30 -5.24 -17.47
C GLU A 274 8.29 -6.76 -17.51
N GLU A 275 7.24 -7.37 -16.96
CA GLU A 275 6.95 -8.77 -17.26
C GLU A 275 6.68 -8.88 -18.77
N PRO A 276 7.40 -9.73 -19.52
CA PRO A 276 7.29 -9.74 -20.97
C PRO A 276 5.87 -10.15 -21.37
N LYS A 277 5.13 -9.19 -21.95
CA LYS A 277 3.80 -9.39 -22.51
C LYS A 277 3.75 -10.71 -23.29
N PRO A 278 2.76 -11.60 -23.02
CA PRO A 278 2.69 -12.88 -23.71
C PRO A 278 2.60 -12.64 -25.21
N THR A 279 3.68 -12.96 -25.91
CA THR A 279 3.77 -12.78 -27.36
C THR A 279 2.91 -13.84 -28.00
N THR A 280 1.65 -13.48 -28.28
CA THR A 280 0.72 -14.27 -29.08
C THR A 280 1.24 -14.36 -30.51
N THR A 281 2.15 -15.31 -30.72
CA THR A 281 2.58 -15.76 -32.04
C THR A 281 1.40 -16.50 -32.67
N SER A 282 0.52 -15.73 -33.32
CA SER A 282 -0.51 -16.25 -34.20
C SER A 282 0.14 -17.00 -35.36
N LYS A 283 0.42 -18.29 -35.16
CA LYS A 283 0.62 -19.22 -36.27
C LYS A 283 -0.71 -19.37 -36.99
N SER A 284 -0.85 -18.62 -38.08
CA SER A 284 -1.89 -18.86 -39.07
C SER A 284 -1.79 -20.31 -39.55
N VAL A 285 -2.84 -21.08 -39.30
CA VAL A 285 -3.07 -22.38 -39.93
C VAL A 285 -4.41 -22.29 -40.64
N ALA A 286 -4.36 -22.30 -41.97
CA ALA A 286 -5.54 -22.31 -42.83
C ALA A 286 -6.29 -23.66 -42.70
N PRO A 287 -7.62 -23.68 -42.91
CA PRO A 287 -8.45 -24.82 -42.55
C PRO A 287 -8.35 -25.98 -43.54
N ALA A 288 -8.28 -27.21 -43.01
CA ALA A 288 -8.49 -28.44 -43.76
C ALA A 288 -9.88 -29.01 -43.45
N THR A 289 -10.66 -29.30 -44.50
CA THR A 289 -12.05 -29.74 -44.43
C THR A 289 -12.21 -31.25 -44.23
N SER A 290 -13.09 -31.62 -43.28
CA SER A 290 -13.99 -32.80 -43.30
C SER A 290 -13.52 -34.15 -43.87
N ALA A 291 -13.54 -35.18 -43.02
CA ALA A 291 -14.13 -36.47 -43.35
C ALA A 291 -14.67 -37.16 -42.08
N SER A 292 -15.84 -37.80 -42.18
CA SER A 292 -16.45 -38.59 -41.10
C SER A 292 -16.33 -40.07 -41.42
N ALA A 293 -16.05 -40.91 -40.41
CA ALA A 293 -16.27 -42.35 -40.48
C ALA A 293 -16.58 -42.89 -39.08
N SER A 294 -17.74 -43.54 -38.95
CA SER A 294 -18.17 -44.27 -37.76
C SER A 294 -17.74 -45.74 -37.87
N SER A 295 -17.41 -46.38 -36.74
CA SER A 295 -17.72 -47.80 -36.53
C SER A 295 -17.72 -48.15 -35.04
N ALA A 296 -18.45 -49.20 -34.67
CA ALA A 296 -18.83 -49.53 -33.29
C ALA A 296 -18.52 -50.98 -32.89
N LEU A 297 -18.81 -51.33 -31.62
CA LEU A 297 -18.82 -52.68 -31.00
C LEU A 297 -17.42 -53.28 -30.75
N SER A 298 -17.18 -54.13 -29.72
CA SER A 298 -18.02 -54.76 -28.68
C SER A 298 -17.24 -54.81 -27.34
N GLU A 299 -17.84 -54.63 -26.16
CA GLU A 299 -18.46 -55.68 -25.32
C GLU A 299 -17.61 -56.95 -25.08
N GLU A 300 -17.14 -57.16 -23.84
CA GLU A 300 -17.48 -58.37 -23.07
C GLU A 300 -17.36 -58.14 -21.55
N THR A 301 -18.13 -58.91 -20.79
CA THR A 301 -18.45 -58.74 -19.36
C THR A 301 -17.82 -59.84 -18.52
N LYS A 302 -17.52 -59.59 -17.22
CA LYS A 302 -17.72 -60.66 -16.22
C LYS A 302 -17.94 -60.17 -14.79
N THR A 303 -18.67 -61.00 -14.04
CA THR A 303 -19.49 -60.66 -12.87
C THR A 303 -19.20 -61.61 -11.72
N ALA A 304 -19.21 -61.13 -10.47
CA ALA A 304 -19.66 -61.79 -9.22
C ALA A 304 -19.26 -60.87 -8.02
N ALA A 305 -20.13 -60.44 -7.08
CA ALA A 305 -21.06 -61.17 -6.19
C ALA A 305 -20.30 -61.98 -5.10
N SER A 306 -20.67 -61.99 -3.80
CA SER A 306 -21.78 -61.37 -3.04
C SER A 306 -21.52 -61.43 -1.52
N ALA A 307 -22.47 -60.91 -0.71
CA ALA A 307 -22.77 -61.26 0.70
C ALA A 307 -21.83 -60.74 1.81
N THR A 308 -22.24 -60.47 3.06
CA THR A 308 -23.42 -59.90 3.79
C THR A 308 -23.17 -60.20 5.29
N GLU A 309 -23.91 -59.54 6.19
CA GLU A 309 -23.96 -59.78 7.66
C GLU A 309 -22.74 -59.28 8.49
N SER A 310 -22.84 -59.09 9.81
CA SER A 310 -23.67 -58.22 10.68
C SER A 310 -23.38 -58.60 12.17
N GLU A 311 -23.67 -57.68 13.10
CA GLU A 311 -23.87 -57.87 14.55
C GLU A 311 -22.72 -58.14 15.58
N THR A 312 -22.46 -57.08 16.38
CA THR A 312 -22.53 -57.01 17.88
C THR A 312 -21.40 -57.39 18.87
N ALA A 313 -21.41 -56.59 19.96
CA ALA A 313 -20.97 -56.80 21.36
C ALA A 313 -19.46 -56.68 21.73
N LYS A 314 -19.01 -55.70 22.55
CA LYS A 314 -19.15 -55.46 24.03
C LYS A 314 -18.03 -56.20 24.82
N ALA A 315 -17.31 -55.67 25.84
CA ALA A 315 -17.47 -54.53 26.77
C ALA A 315 -16.14 -53.70 26.88
N SER A 316 -15.69 -52.97 27.93
CA SER A 316 -16.13 -52.69 29.34
C SER A 316 -15.39 -51.48 29.95
N GLU A 317 -16.11 -50.66 30.74
CA GLU A 317 -15.84 -50.14 32.13
C GLU A 317 -14.42 -49.76 32.62
N ALA A 318 -14.23 -48.83 33.58
CA ALA A 318 -15.05 -47.76 34.20
C ALA A 318 -14.18 -46.94 35.17
N ASN A 319 -14.53 -45.67 35.49
CA ASN A 319 -14.75 -45.23 36.89
C ASN A 319 -15.39 -43.83 37.01
N GLN A 320 -16.26 -43.65 38.01
CA GLN A 320 -16.75 -42.37 38.54
C GLN A 320 -16.96 -42.52 40.07
N PRO A 321 -16.94 -41.44 40.88
CA PRO A 321 -18.16 -40.68 41.26
C PRO A 321 -17.93 -39.14 41.22
N GLN A 322 -18.92 -38.25 41.04
CA GLN A 322 -20.03 -37.80 41.94
C GLN A 322 -19.56 -37.29 43.33
N SER A 323 -20.09 -36.20 43.90
CA SER A 323 -21.49 -35.71 43.91
C SER A 323 -21.68 -34.17 44.12
N GLU A 324 -22.93 -33.70 43.88
CA GLU A 324 -23.69 -32.64 44.63
C GLU A 324 -23.16 -31.16 44.68
N ASN A 325 -23.99 -30.08 44.73
CA ASN A 325 -25.46 -29.93 44.65
C ASN A 325 -25.92 -28.51 44.22
N ASP A 326 -27.23 -28.39 43.91
CA ASP A 326 -28.14 -27.21 44.02
C ASP A 326 -27.96 -25.91 43.19
N GLY A 327 -29.10 -25.48 42.59
CA GLY A 327 -29.38 -24.10 42.15
C GLY A 327 -30.11 -23.27 43.23
N PRO A 328 -30.78 -22.12 42.93
CA PRO A 328 -31.74 -22.01 41.83
C PRO A 328 -31.78 -20.65 41.05
N THR A 329 -32.69 -20.59 40.08
CA THR A 329 -33.08 -19.46 39.19
C THR A 329 -33.90 -18.35 39.85
N SER A 330 -33.90 -17.11 39.30
CA SER A 330 -35.13 -16.35 38.89
C SER A 330 -34.87 -14.93 38.32
N THR A 331 -35.54 -14.56 37.21
CA THR A 331 -36.09 -13.22 36.78
C THR A 331 -35.26 -11.90 36.92
N GLY A 332 -35.33 -10.90 36.01
CA GLY A 332 -36.11 -10.70 34.76
C GLY A 332 -36.16 -9.21 34.31
N ALA A 333 -36.91 -8.92 33.24
CA ALA A 333 -37.36 -7.60 32.73
C ALA A 333 -36.43 -6.67 31.88
N SER A 334 -36.90 -6.35 30.66
CA SER A 334 -36.67 -5.11 29.87
C SER A 334 -37.80 -4.08 30.23
N PRO A 335 -38.05 -2.92 29.55
CA PRO A 335 -37.51 -2.29 28.32
C PRO A 335 -37.22 -0.75 28.55
N PRO A 336 -37.23 0.22 27.59
CA PRO A 336 -37.47 0.14 26.13
C PRO A 336 -36.56 0.95 25.18
N THR A 337 -36.70 0.55 23.90
CA THR A 337 -36.28 1.20 22.65
C THR A 337 -36.97 2.55 22.40
N ALA A 338 -36.32 3.45 21.65
CA ALA A 338 -36.97 4.57 20.99
C ALA A 338 -36.71 4.54 19.46
N THR A 339 -37.77 4.37 18.67
CA THR A 339 -37.79 4.47 17.21
C THR A 339 -38.45 5.79 16.80
N ARG A 340 -37.99 6.46 15.74
CA ARG A 340 -38.69 7.60 15.14
C ARG A 340 -38.58 7.59 13.62
N THR A 341 -39.69 7.80 12.92
CA THR A 341 -39.79 7.68 11.45
C THR A 341 -40.79 8.70 10.89
N ILE A 342 -40.59 9.13 9.63
CA ILE A 342 -41.48 9.97 8.76
C ILE A 342 -41.63 11.43 9.28
N ASP A 343 -41.38 12.51 8.52
CA ASP A 343 -41.88 12.99 7.20
C ASP A 343 -40.86 14.03 6.64
N GLY A 344 -40.89 14.61 5.44
CA GLY A 344 -41.84 14.56 4.32
C GLY A 344 -41.74 15.81 3.43
N GLY A 345 -41.22 15.68 2.20
CA GLY A 345 -41.49 16.54 1.03
C GLY A 345 -41.15 18.06 1.03
N ALA A 346 -40.33 18.48 0.06
CA ALA A 346 -40.50 19.78 -0.63
C ALA A 346 -39.92 19.70 -2.05
N ASN A 347 -40.79 19.64 -3.06
CA ASN A 347 -40.46 19.66 -4.48
C ASN A 347 -40.88 21.03 -5.05
N ILE A 348 -40.00 21.72 -5.77
CA ILE A 348 -40.34 22.99 -6.44
C ILE A 348 -39.84 22.94 -7.89
N GLY A 349 -40.78 22.85 -8.82
CA GLY A 349 -40.49 23.02 -10.24
C GLY A 349 -41.01 24.35 -10.78
N ILE A 350 -40.76 24.49 -12.09
CA ILE A 350 -41.44 25.32 -13.11
C ILE A 350 -40.73 26.66 -13.42
N PRO A 351 -40.62 27.09 -14.71
CA PRO A 351 -41.07 26.48 -15.96
C PRO A 351 -39.94 26.13 -16.96
N VAL A 352 -40.29 25.29 -17.94
CA VAL A 352 -39.67 25.26 -19.27
C VAL A 352 -40.68 25.84 -20.26
N THR A 353 -40.25 26.71 -21.18
CA THR A 353 -40.97 26.97 -22.44
C THR A 353 -40.00 27.02 -23.63
N PRO A 354 -40.40 26.61 -24.85
CA PRO A 354 -39.46 26.27 -25.90
C PRO A 354 -39.46 27.25 -27.10
N THR A 355 -38.30 27.40 -27.73
CA THR A 355 -38.17 27.83 -29.14
C THR A 355 -37.03 27.07 -29.81
N GLY A 356 -37.32 26.40 -30.94
CA GLY A 356 -36.28 25.92 -31.86
C GLY A 356 -35.55 27.10 -32.52
N THR A 357 -34.40 26.93 -33.16
CA THR A 357 -34.30 26.29 -34.49
C THR A 357 -32.84 25.85 -34.77
N THR A 358 -32.66 25.02 -35.79
CA THR A 358 -31.42 24.34 -36.22
C THR A 358 -30.21 25.24 -36.54
N ALA A 359 -29.02 24.81 -36.11
CA ALA A 359 -27.80 24.78 -36.95
C ALA A 359 -26.74 23.85 -36.32
N ALA A 360 -26.11 22.98 -37.11
CA ALA A 360 -25.07 22.08 -36.63
C ALA A 360 -23.66 22.67 -36.84
N SER A 361 -22.79 22.62 -35.81
CA SER A 361 -21.33 22.71 -35.95
C SER A 361 -20.60 22.26 -34.68
N ARG A 362 -20.02 21.05 -34.74
CA ARG A 362 -18.83 20.52 -34.02
C ARG A 362 -18.34 21.28 -32.76
N PRO A 363 -18.42 20.69 -31.55
CA PRO A 363 -17.76 21.23 -30.37
C PRO A 363 -16.29 20.81 -30.27
N THR A 364 -15.41 21.77 -29.95
CA THR A 364 -14.13 21.51 -29.27
C THR A 364 -14.38 21.38 -27.78
N SER A 365 -14.00 20.26 -27.16
CA SER A 365 -14.10 20.10 -25.70
C SER A 365 -12.94 20.81 -25.00
N THR A 366 -13.25 21.88 -24.28
CA THR A 366 -12.39 22.39 -23.21
C THR A 366 -12.89 21.79 -21.89
N ASN A 367 -12.11 20.89 -21.29
CA ASN A 367 -12.44 20.36 -19.97
C ASN A 367 -12.19 21.44 -18.91
N THR A 368 -13.26 22.07 -18.42
CA THR A 368 -13.21 22.93 -17.23
C THR A 368 -13.09 22.05 -16.00
N VAL A 369 -11.93 22.07 -15.33
CA VAL A 369 -11.79 21.49 -13.99
C VAL A 369 -12.59 22.34 -13.01
N VAL A 370 -13.49 21.72 -12.26
CA VAL A 370 -14.25 22.40 -11.20
C VAL A 370 -13.45 22.30 -9.91
N GLU A 371 -12.88 23.42 -9.46
CA GLU A 371 -12.37 23.54 -8.09
C GLU A 371 -13.51 23.35 -7.09
N VAL A 372 -13.43 22.30 -6.27
CA VAL A 372 -14.29 22.13 -5.10
C VAL A 372 -13.59 22.71 -3.87
N ASN A 373 -14.20 23.75 -3.31
CA ASN A 373 -13.60 24.62 -2.30
C ASN A 373 -13.31 23.89 -0.96
N ALA A 374 -12.14 24.15 -0.37
CA ALA A 374 -11.61 23.45 0.81
C ALA A 374 -12.42 23.60 2.12
N ALA A 375 -13.43 24.45 2.15
CA ALA A 375 -14.18 24.83 3.35
C ALA A 375 -14.95 23.68 4.04
N SER A 376 -15.29 22.60 3.33
CA SER A 376 -16.12 21.50 3.88
C SER A 376 -15.35 20.47 4.72
N ARG A 377 -14.01 20.48 4.72
CA ARG A 377 -13.19 19.45 5.43
C ARG A 377 -12.83 19.81 6.87
N ALA A 378 -12.87 21.09 7.26
CA ALA A 378 -12.44 21.55 8.59
C ALA A 378 -13.41 21.19 9.74
N ALA A 379 -14.66 20.82 9.45
CA ALA A 379 -15.69 20.61 10.47
C ALA A 379 -15.73 19.20 11.10
N LEU A 380 -14.95 18.25 10.59
CA LEU A 380 -15.00 16.83 10.99
C LEU A 380 -13.75 16.30 11.71
N SER A 381 -12.60 16.99 11.65
CA SER A 381 -11.37 16.55 12.33
C SER A 381 -11.16 17.15 13.73
N ALA A 382 -11.85 18.25 14.07
CA ALA A 382 -11.67 18.97 15.34
C ALA A 382 -12.00 18.16 16.60
N GLY A 383 -12.70 17.02 16.48
CA GLY A 383 -13.00 16.11 17.60
C GLY A 383 -11.89 15.10 17.92
N GLY A 384 -10.97 14.80 17.00
CA GLY A 384 -9.98 13.73 17.17
C GLY A 384 -8.68 14.14 17.89
N ALA A 385 -8.28 15.40 17.75
CA ALA A 385 -6.96 15.89 18.16
C ALA A 385 -6.70 15.91 19.69
N LEU A 386 -7.73 15.70 20.52
CA LEU A 386 -7.63 15.70 21.98
C LEU A 386 -7.60 14.30 22.62
N ALA A 387 -7.91 13.23 21.87
CA ALA A 387 -7.95 11.87 22.40
C ALA A 387 -6.62 11.11 22.23
N GLY A 388 -5.92 11.31 21.10
CA GLY A 388 -4.71 10.54 20.77
C GLY A 388 -3.48 10.84 21.65
N ALA A 389 -3.39 12.05 22.21
CA ALA A 389 -2.19 12.49 22.96
C ALA A 389 -2.10 11.98 24.41
N LEU A 390 -3.14 11.32 24.93
CA LEU A 390 -3.23 10.89 26.35
C LEU A 390 -3.13 9.38 26.56
N ALA A 391 -3.21 8.57 25.49
CA ALA A 391 -3.20 7.11 25.59
C ALA A 391 -1.78 6.48 25.69
N TRP A 392 -0.72 7.26 25.49
CA TRP A 392 0.68 6.76 25.42
C TRP A 392 1.58 7.24 26.58
N ALA A 393 0.98 7.55 27.74
CA ALA A 393 1.69 7.95 28.96
C ALA A 393 1.49 6.99 30.15
N MET A 394 0.86 5.83 29.94
CA MET A 394 0.61 4.80 30.96
C MET A 394 1.01 3.39 30.46
N MET A 395 2.29 3.21 30.11
CA MET A 395 2.97 1.90 30.01
C MET A 395 4.49 2.09 29.91
N ILE A 396 5.09 2.65 30.97
CA ILE A 396 6.52 2.54 31.33
C ILE A 396 6.56 2.20 32.81
#